data_AF-A0A7S1HU14-F1
#
_entry.id   AF-A0A7S1HU14-F1
#
_cell.length_a   1.000
_cell.length_b   1.000
_cell.length_c   1.000
_cell.angle_alpha   90.00
_cell.angle_beta   90.00
_cell.angle_gamma   90.00
#
_symmetry.space_group_name_H-M   'P 1'
#
loop_
_entity.id
_entity.type
_entity.pdbx_description
1 polymer ?
#
loop_
_entity_poly.entity_id
_entity_poly.type
_entity_poly.pdbx_seq_one_letter_code
_entity_poly.pdbx_strand_id
1 'polypeptide(L)'
;ENQVLRKMQDAMKVDSLLTVVQLIASKVITNMQIWTAHEVIIADTLKLFYELSLDPVLVAELQKLDFIQMLILRRTQCHLPFLSSPNLIKARRGFYRTLGRILLSLGCTQETFIMFLETQDRAICHLTQIDESLWGVE
;
A
#
# COMPACT_ATOMS: atom_id res chain seq x y z
N GLU A 1 15.46 7.26 -16.84
CA GLU A 1 14.09 7.32 -17.38
C GLU A 1 13.50 5.91 -17.43
N ASN A 2 12.29 5.72 -16.90
CA ASN A 2 11.68 4.41 -16.69
C ASN A 2 11.03 3.91 -18.00
N GLN A 3 11.66 2.95 -18.69
CA GLN A 3 11.25 2.50 -20.04
C GLN A 3 9.82 1.94 -20.10
N VAL A 4 9.33 1.39 -18.99
CA VAL A 4 7.96 0.90 -18.83
C VAL A 4 6.94 2.05 -18.91
N LEU A 5 7.26 3.19 -18.31
CA LEU A 5 6.39 4.37 -18.29
C LEU A 5 6.23 5.00 -19.67
N ARG A 6 7.31 5.10 -20.46
CA ARG A 6 7.22 5.57 -21.85
C ARG A 6 6.30 4.68 -22.69
N LYS A 7 6.52 3.36 -22.63
CA LYS A 7 5.68 2.39 -23.36
C LYS A 7 4.20 2.47 -22.94
N MET A 8 3.94 2.75 -21.66
CA MET A 8 2.60 2.94 -21.14
C MET A 8 1.98 4.27 -21.59
N GLN A 9 2.73 5.37 -21.59
CA GLN A 9 2.26 6.66 -22.12
C GLN A 9 1.85 6.55 -23.60
N ASP A 10 2.70 5.92 -24.41
CA ASP A 10 2.44 5.69 -25.84
C ASP A 10 1.20 4.79 -26.06
N ALA A 11 1.07 3.72 -25.27
CA ALA A 11 -0.06 2.79 -25.38
C ALA A 11 -1.40 3.38 -24.90
N MET A 12 -1.37 4.26 -23.89
CA MET A 12 -2.57 4.87 -23.31
C MET A 12 -2.98 6.18 -24.01
N LYS A 13 -2.14 6.75 -24.89
CA LYS A 13 -2.33 8.08 -25.53
C LYS A 13 -2.56 9.20 -24.51
N VAL A 14 -1.75 9.21 -23.46
CA VAL A 14 -1.90 10.12 -22.33
C VAL A 14 -0.72 11.09 -22.28
N ASP A 15 -1.01 12.39 -22.32
CA ASP A 15 0.01 13.44 -22.45
C ASP A 15 0.80 13.73 -21.16
N SER A 16 0.31 13.28 -20.00
CA SER A 16 0.92 13.60 -18.70
C SER A 16 1.30 12.37 -17.88
N LEU A 17 2.48 12.44 -17.26
CA LEU A 17 2.97 11.43 -16.31
C LEU A 17 1.99 11.21 -15.15
N LEU A 18 1.40 12.29 -14.63
CA LEU A 18 0.40 12.26 -13.56
C LEU A 18 -0.80 11.40 -13.94
N THR A 19 -1.34 11.56 -15.14
CA THR A 19 -2.51 10.78 -15.59
C THR A 19 -2.18 9.30 -15.73
N VAL A 20 -0.96 8.95 -16.17
CA VAL A 20 -0.51 7.54 -16.19
C VAL A 20 -0.37 6.99 -14.77
N VAL A 21 0.22 7.74 -13.84
CA VAL A 21 0.33 7.33 -12.43
C VAL A 21 -1.06 7.17 -11.80
N GLN A 22 -2.00 8.07 -12.09
CA GLN A 22 -3.40 7.96 -11.66
C GLN A 22 -4.05 6.67 -12.17
N LEU A 23 -3.95 6.37 -13.47
CA LEU A 23 -4.53 5.16 -14.06
C LEU A 23 -3.93 3.89 -13.45
N ILE A 24 -2.61 3.86 -13.27
CA ILE A 24 -1.93 2.71 -12.66
C ILE A 24 -2.35 2.57 -11.20
N ALA A 25 -2.34 3.65 -10.41
CA ALA A 25 -2.74 3.63 -9.01
C ALA A 25 -4.20 3.18 -8.86
N SER A 26 -5.12 3.71 -9.67
CA SER A 26 -6.51 3.25 -9.69
C SER A 26 -6.60 1.76 -10.00
N LYS A 27 -5.84 1.25 -10.97
CA LYS A 27 -5.83 -0.17 -11.30
C LYS A 27 -5.27 -1.03 -10.16
N VAL A 28 -4.19 -0.59 -9.54
CA VAL A 28 -3.59 -1.24 -8.36
C VAL A 28 -4.63 -1.36 -7.24
N ILE A 29 -5.33 -0.27 -6.95
CA ILE A 29 -6.37 -0.23 -5.91
C ILE A 29 -7.54 -1.16 -6.26
N THR A 30 -8.11 -1.02 -7.45
CA THR A 30 -9.23 -1.86 -7.90
C THR A 30 -8.85 -3.33 -7.85
N ASN A 31 -7.60 -3.66 -8.21
CA ASN A 31 -7.14 -5.04 -8.14
C ASN A 31 -7.10 -5.57 -6.69
N MET A 32 -6.62 -4.76 -5.75
CA MET A 32 -6.61 -5.09 -4.33
C MET A 32 -8.00 -5.20 -3.70
N GLN A 33 -9.00 -4.53 -4.30
CA GLN A 33 -10.39 -4.57 -3.84
C GLN A 33 -11.14 -5.81 -4.33
N ILE A 34 -10.97 -6.17 -5.61
CA ILE A 34 -11.79 -7.17 -6.28
C ILE A 34 -11.15 -8.56 -6.26
N TRP A 35 -9.83 -8.65 -6.46
CA TRP A 35 -9.13 -9.93 -6.67
C TRP A 35 -8.60 -10.57 -5.38
N THR A 36 -9.27 -10.35 -4.24
CA THR A 36 -8.79 -10.80 -2.93
C THR A 36 -8.71 -12.32 -2.80
N ALA A 37 -9.43 -13.08 -3.63
CA ALA A 37 -9.34 -14.53 -3.73
C ALA A 37 -8.19 -15.04 -4.64
N HIS A 38 -7.56 -14.16 -5.42
CA HIS A 38 -6.52 -14.51 -6.39
C HIS A 38 -5.16 -14.01 -5.93
N GLU A 39 -4.46 -14.81 -5.12
CA GLU A 39 -3.21 -14.42 -4.46
C GLU A 39 -2.12 -13.95 -5.44
N VAL A 40 -2.03 -14.58 -6.61
CA VAL A 40 -1.06 -14.21 -7.66
C VAL A 40 -1.31 -12.79 -8.16
N ILE A 41 -2.58 -12.44 -8.45
CA ILE A 41 -2.95 -11.10 -8.92
C ILE A 41 -2.61 -10.06 -7.85
N ILE A 42 -2.89 -10.36 -6.57
CA ILE A 42 -2.55 -9.47 -5.45
C ILE A 42 -1.03 -9.32 -5.33
N ALA A 43 -0.26 -10.40 -5.43
CA ALA A 43 1.19 -10.38 -5.33
C ALA A 43 1.83 -9.54 -6.44
N ASP A 44 1.43 -9.75 -7.69
CA ASP A 44 1.93 -8.99 -8.84
C ASP A 44 1.51 -7.52 -8.77
N THR A 45 0.28 -7.25 -8.34
CA THR A 45 -0.22 -5.89 -8.12
C THR A 45 0.60 -5.16 -7.04
N LEU A 46 0.94 -5.84 -5.95
CA LEU A 46 1.77 -5.27 -4.88
C LEU A 46 3.22 -5.07 -5.32
N LYS A 47 3.75 -5.96 -6.17
CA LYS A 47 5.07 -5.80 -6.76
C LYS A 47 5.12 -4.54 -7.63
N LEU A 48 4.14 -4.35 -8.51
CA LEU A 48 4.02 -3.13 -9.32
C LEU A 48 3.91 -1.88 -8.43
N PHE A 49 3.07 -1.93 -7.39
CA PHE A 49 2.93 -0.82 -6.45
C PHE A 49 4.25 -0.48 -5.74
N TYR A 50 5.01 -1.51 -5.34
CA TYR A 50 6.34 -1.33 -4.77
C TYR A 50 7.32 -0.71 -5.77
N GLU A 51 7.35 -1.18 -7.02
CA GLU A 51 8.21 -0.62 -8.07
C GLU A 51 7.93 0.86 -8.33
N LEU A 52 6.66 1.29 -8.31
CA LEU A 52 6.31 2.71 -8.41
C LEU A 52 6.85 3.51 -7.22
N SER A 53 6.86 2.93 -6.02
CA SER A 53 7.38 3.59 -4.82
C SER A 53 8.92 3.75 -4.81
N LEU A 54 9.64 3.14 -5.75
CA LEU A 54 11.09 3.27 -5.84
C LEU A 54 11.52 4.59 -6.49
N ASP A 55 10.69 5.14 -7.37
CA ASP A 55 10.98 6.36 -8.14
C ASP A 55 10.39 7.60 -7.43
N PRO A 56 11.22 8.54 -6.96
CA PRO A 56 10.76 9.73 -6.24
C PRO A 56 9.76 10.58 -7.02
N VAL A 57 9.86 10.63 -8.36
CA VAL A 57 8.95 11.41 -9.20
C VAL A 57 7.55 10.77 -9.18
N LEU A 58 7.49 9.45 -9.29
CA LEU A 58 6.22 8.72 -9.23
C LEU A 58 5.61 8.77 -7.84
N VAL A 59 6.43 8.71 -6.80
CA VAL A 59 5.99 8.86 -5.41
C VAL A 59 5.35 10.24 -5.18
N ALA A 60 5.94 11.31 -5.72
CA ALA A 60 5.35 12.65 -5.65
C ALA A 60 3.98 12.73 -6.35
N GLU A 61 3.81 12.07 -7.50
CA GLU A 61 2.52 12.00 -8.20
C GLU A 61 1.50 11.11 -7.45
N LEU A 62 1.95 9.97 -6.89
CA LEU A 62 1.11 9.07 -6.09
C LEU A 62 0.54 9.78 -4.85
N GLN A 63 1.29 10.66 -4.22
CA GLN A 63 0.83 11.38 -3.03
C GLN A 63 -0.24 12.44 -3.33
N LYS A 64 -0.35 12.92 -4.57
CA LYS A 64 -1.44 13.83 -4.98
C LYS A 64 -2.79 13.10 -5.04
N LEU A 65 -2.79 11.77 -4.94
CA LEU A 65 -4.00 10.97 -4.98
C LEU A 65 -4.63 10.91 -3.60
N ASP A 66 -5.83 11.47 -3.45
CA ASP A 66 -6.61 11.43 -2.21
C ASP A 66 -6.70 10.03 -1.62
N PHE A 67 -6.82 9.01 -2.49
CA PHE A 67 -6.90 7.63 -2.04
C PHE A 67 -5.60 7.14 -1.40
N ILE A 68 -4.42 7.50 -1.94
CA ILE A 68 -3.13 7.13 -1.33
C ILE A 68 -3.00 7.80 0.04
N GLN A 69 -3.42 9.07 0.16
CA GLN A 69 -3.48 9.77 1.44
C GLN A 69 -4.44 9.08 2.41
N MET A 70 -5.61 8.63 1.94
CA MET A 70 -6.52 7.83 2.76
C MET A 70 -5.90 6.49 3.19
N LEU A 71 -5.13 5.83 2.32
CA LEU A 71 -4.46 4.57 2.67
C LEU A 71 -3.41 4.74 3.76
N ILE A 72 -2.74 5.90 3.78
CA ILE A 72 -1.71 6.24 4.77
C ILE A 72 -2.35 6.69 6.10
N LEU A 73 -3.43 7.48 6.04
CA LEU A 73 -3.99 8.22 7.18
C LEU A 73 -5.24 7.59 7.80
N ARG A 74 -5.92 6.64 7.14
CA ARG A 74 -7.19 6.05 7.62
C ARG A 74 -7.14 4.51 7.69
N ARG A 75 -8.06 3.94 8.47
CA ARG A 75 -8.28 2.48 8.58
C ARG A 75 -8.58 1.86 7.21
N THR A 76 -7.57 1.21 6.65
CA THR A 76 -7.56 0.62 5.30
C THR A 76 -8.31 -0.70 5.18
N GLN A 77 -8.58 -1.39 6.30
CA GLN A 77 -9.22 -2.70 6.30
C GLN A 77 -10.66 -2.70 5.76
N CYS A 78 -11.42 -1.62 5.97
CA CYS A 78 -12.80 -1.52 5.46
C CYS A 78 -12.88 -1.38 3.93
N HIS A 79 -11.79 -0.95 3.28
CA HIS A 79 -11.75 -0.71 1.83
C HIS A 79 -10.90 -1.72 1.08
N LEU A 80 -10.09 -2.54 1.77
CA LEU A 80 -9.18 -3.51 1.16
C LEU A 80 -9.38 -4.88 1.83
N PRO A 81 -10.31 -5.71 1.32
CA PRO A 81 -10.69 -6.97 1.98
C PRO A 81 -9.52 -7.96 2.10
N PHE A 82 -8.50 -7.84 1.22
CA PHE A 82 -7.30 -8.68 1.27
C PHE A 82 -6.49 -8.49 2.58
N LEU A 83 -6.63 -7.35 3.26
CA LEU A 83 -5.96 -7.08 4.54
C LEU A 83 -6.51 -7.93 5.69
N SER A 84 -7.74 -8.42 5.58
CA SER A 84 -8.35 -9.31 6.57
C SER A 84 -8.15 -10.79 6.24
N SER A 85 -7.67 -11.11 5.03
CA SER A 85 -7.50 -12.50 4.60
C SER A 85 -6.32 -13.20 5.31
N PRO A 86 -6.55 -14.34 5.98
CA PRO A 86 -5.49 -15.08 6.69
C PRO A 86 -4.44 -15.65 5.74
N ASN A 87 -4.79 -15.94 4.49
CA ASN A 87 -3.87 -16.56 3.52
C ASN A 87 -2.91 -15.54 2.88
N LEU A 88 -3.22 -14.24 3.00
CA LEU A 88 -2.49 -13.16 2.33
C LEU A 88 -1.48 -12.44 3.23
N ILE A 89 -0.92 -13.12 4.25
CA ILE A 89 0.07 -12.52 5.18
C ILE A 89 1.24 -11.85 4.44
N LYS A 90 1.79 -12.51 3.41
CA LYS A 90 2.91 -11.95 2.62
C LYS A 90 2.50 -10.68 1.89
N ALA A 91 1.31 -10.66 1.30
CA ALA A 91 0.76 -9.51 0.61
C ALA A 91 0.52 -8.33 1.58
N ARG A 92 0.00 -8.59 2.79
CA ARG A 92 -0.19 -7.57 3.83
C ARG A 92 1.12 -6.89 4.22
N ARG A 93 2.18 -7.68 4.45
CA ARG A 93 3.52 -7.13 4.73
C ARG A 93 4.06 -6.31 3.57
N GLY A 94 3.90 -6.79 2.34
CA GLY A 94 4.30 -6.06 1.13
C GLY A 94 3.58 -4.72 1.00
N PHE A 95 2.27 -4.70 1.24
CA PHE A 95 1.45 -3.50 1.20
C PHE A 95 1.93 -2.42 2.20
N TYR A 96 2.07 -2.78 3.47
CA TYR A 96 2.49 -1.81 4.49
C TYR A 96 3.95 -1.39 4.33
N ARG A 97 4.83 -2.25 3.81
CA ARG A 97 6.19 -1.86 3.40
C ARG A 97 6.17 -0.77 2.33
N THR A 98 5.34 -0.94 1.30
CA THR A 98 5.22 0.03 0.21
C THR A 98 4.63 1.36 0.71
N LEU A 99 3.56 1.32 1.53
CA LEU A 99 2.97 2.53 2.11
C LEU A 99 3.97 3.26 3.03
N GLY A 100 4.68 2.55 3.90
CA GLY A 100 5.69 3.15 4.78
C GLY A 100 6.80 3.82 3.97
N ARG A 101 7.21 3.22 2.85
CA ARG A 101 8.17 3.86 1.94
C ARG A 101 7.61 5.15 1.33
N ILE A 102 6.37 5.13 0.83
CA ILE A 102 5.72 6.31 0.26
C ILE A 102 5.62 7.44 1.31
N LEU A 103 5.26 7.11 2.55
CA LEU A 103 5.20 8.03 3.68
C LEU A 103 6.57 8.67 3.98
N LEU A 104 7.61 7.85 4.12
CA LEU A 104 8.96 8.31 4.51
C LEU A 104 9.67 9.09 3.40
N SER A 105 9.34 8.83 2.13
CA SER A 105 10.02 9.45 0.99
C SER A 105 9.75 10.96 0.84
N LEU A 106 8.81 11.52 1.61
CA LEU A 106 8.33 12.90 1.43
C LEU A 106 8.29 13.71 2.73
N GLY A 107 9.18 13.43 3.67
CA GLY A 107 9.31 14.23 4.89
C GLY A 107 8.09 14.07 5.79
N CYS A 108 7.81 12.83 6.21
CA CYS A 108 6.70 12.57 7.13
C CYS A 108 6.80 13.47 8.36
N THR A 109 5.66 14.02 8.77
CA THR A 109 5.57 14.68 10.07
C THR A 109 5.47 13.63 11.17
N GLN A 110 5.77 14.02 12.40
CA GLN A 110 5.59 13.14 13.56
C GLN A 110 4.14 12.66 13.67
N GLU A 111 3.15 13.53 13.41
CA GLU A 111 1.73 13.19 13.48
C GLU A 111 1.33 12.16 12.42
N THR A 112 1.77 12.34 11.18
CA THR A 112 1.46 11.40 10.08
C THR A 112 2.11 10.04 10.29
N PHE A 113 3.33 10.02 10.85
CA PHE A 113 3.99 8.80 11.24
C PHE A 113 3.27 8.08 12.38
N ILE A 114 2.85 8.80 13.42
CA ILE A 114 2.08 8.23 14.54
C ILE A 114 0.74 7.67 14.05
N MET A 115 -0.03 8.42 13.24
CA MET A 115 -1.30 7.93 12.68
C MET A 115 -1.12 6.65 11.84
N PHE A 116 -0.03 6.58 11.07
CA PHE A 116 0.31 5.38 10.31
C PHE A 116 0.59 4.18 11.25
N LEU A 117 1.34 4.39 12.34
CA LEU A 117 1.63 3.36 13.33
C LEU A 117 0.38 2.92 14.10
N GLU A 118 -0.45 3.84 14.58
CA GLU A 118 -1.70 3.53 15.29
C GLU A 118 -2.65 2.66 14.45
N THR A 119 -2.64 2.84 13.13
CA THR A 119 -3.40 2.01 12.18
C THR A 119 -2.91 0.55 12.17
N GLN A 120 -1.61 0.33 12.41
CA GLN A 120 -1.02 -1.01 12.56
C GLN A 120 -1.18 -1.56 13.98
N ASP A 121 -1.14 -0.70 14.99
CA ASP A 121 -0.98 -1.08 16.39
C ASP A 121 -2.18 -1.84 16.95
N ARG A 122 -3.42 -1.61 16.48
CA ARG A 122 -4.57 -2.44 16.91
C ARG A 122 -4.44 -3.92 16.56
N ALA A 123 -3.74 -4.26 15.48
CA ALA A 123 -3.46 -5.67 15.17
C ALA A 123 -2.45 -6.25 16.15
N ILE A 124 -1.51 -5.44 16.65
CA ILE A 124 -0.52 -5.81 17.67
C ILE A 124 -1.16 -5.86 19.06
N CYS A 125 -2.00 -4.89 19.44
CA CYS A 125 -2.73 -4.89 20.70
C CYS A 125 -3.64 -6.13 20.86
N HIS A 126 -4.22 -6.62 19.78
CA HIS A 126 -5.01 -7.86 19.81
C HIS A 126 -4.14 -9.11 19.96
N LEU A 127 -2.83 -9.02 19.65
CA LEU A 127 -1.83 -10.07 19.86
C LEU A 127 -1.15 -9.96 21.24
N THR A 128 -1.03 -8.76 21.83
CA THR A 128 -0.53 -8.58 23.21
C THR A 128 -1.58 -8.83 24.27
N GLN A 129 -2.86 -8.86 23.89
CA GLN A 129 -3.95 -9.43 24.70
C GLN A 129 -4.00 -10.97 24.64
N ILE A 130 -3.17 -11.62 23.81
CA ILE A 130 -2.92 -13.06 23.93
C ILE A 130 -2.05 -13.22 25.17
N ASP A 131 -2.75 -13.58 26.25
CA ASP A 131 -2.31 -13.79 27.63
C ASP A 131 -0.84 -14.19 27.77
N GLU A 132 -0.09 -13.44 28.58
CA GLU A 132 1.26 -13.81 29.03
C GLU A 132 1.25 -15.18 29.73
N SER A 133 0.10 -15.66 30.20
CA SER A 133 -0.08 -17.01 30.76
C SER A 133 0.18 -18.16 29.77
N LEU A 134 0.12 -17.90 28.46
CA LEU A 134 0.40 -18.92 27.43
C LEU A 134 1.91 -19.17 27.22
N TRP A 135 2.77 -18.29 27.74
CA TRP A 135 4.23 -18.40 27.59
C TRP A 135 4.91 -19.21 28.68
N GLY A 136 4.16 -19.78 29.63
CA GLY A 136 4.69 -20.77 30.59
C GLY A 136 5.99 -20.33 31.26
N VAL A 137 6.07 -19.07 31.67
CA VAL A 137 7.16 -18.60 32.52
C VAL A 137 6.64 -18.65 33.96
N GLU A 138 6.97 -19.75 34.65
CA GLU A 138 6.90 -19.84 36.12
C GLU A 138 7.83 -18.83 36.79
#